data_AF-A0A2E3AW22-F1
#
_entry.id   AF-A0A2E3AW22-F1
#
_cell.length_a   1.000
_cell.length_b   1.000
_cell.length_c   1.000
_cell.angle_alpha   90.00
_cell.angle_beta   90.00
_cell.angle_gamma   90.00
#
_symmetry.space_group_name_H-M   'P 1'
#
loop_
_entity.id
_entity.type
_entity.pdbx_description
1 polymer ?
#
loop_
_entity_poly.entity_id
_entity_poly.type
_entity_poly.pdbx_seq_one_letter_code
_entity_poly.pdbx_strand_id
1 'polypeptide(L)'
;MKRLLATMAIAACPLAACVTAPEPCTQEWVEYKSDRILGEFASENRGLINDLRRMTDNEGELNTFATMRLMSRTDDLQNFADSFQNVVIPELELALVECGQSDQFAPALTGFLRDEGVDEEALQWVAPIIGLMQQMREDDVGNPPRAM
;
A
#
# COMPACT_ATOMS: atom_id res chain seq x y z
N MET A 1 4.53 56.21 31.54
CA MET A 1 4.60 55.49 30.25
C MET A 1 5.91 54.71 30.18
N LYS A 2 5.85 53.37 30.20
CA LYS A 2 6.76 52.41 29.53
C LYS A 2 6.43 51.02 30.07
N ARG A 3 5.57 50.30 29.34
CA ARG A 3 5.22 48.91 29.61
C ARG A 3 6.34 48.04 29.05
N LEU A 4 6.93 47.20 29.90
CA LEU A 4 7.83 46.12 29.51
C LEU A 4 7.00 45.05 28.79
N LEU A 5 7.24 44.87 27.48
CA LEU A 5 6.70 43.74 26.74
C LEU A 5 7.74 42.63 26.79
N ALA A 6 7.49 41.63 27.65
CA ALA A 6 8.19 40.37 27.63
C ALA A 6 7.63 39.53 26.46
N THR A 7 8.40 39.42 25.39
CA THR A 7 8.08 38.56 24.25
C THR A 7 8.40 37.11 24.63
N MET A 8 7.35 36.35 24.94
CA MET A 8 7.42 34.91 25.21
C MET A 8 7.60 34.19 23.88
N ALA A 9 8.83 33.76 23.58
CA ALA A 9 9.12 32.90 22.44
C ALA A 9 8.59 31.50 22.76
N ILE A 10 7.40 31.18 22.25
CA ILE A 10 6.88 29.81 22.24
C ILE A 10 7.71 29.04 21.21
N ALA A 11 8.71 28.31 21.70
CA ALA A 11 9.40 27.31 20.93
C ALA A 11 8.39 26.20 20.58
N ALA A 12 7.83 26.27 19.37
CA ALA A 12 7.12 25.15 18.78
C ALA A 12 8.17 24.06 18.51
N CYS A 13 8.36 23.14 19.45
CA CYS A 13 8.97 21.86 19.15
C CYS A 13 8.08 21.17 18.10
N PRO A 14 8.54 20.93 16.87
CA PRO A 14 7.84 19.98 16.02
C PRO A 14 7.89 18.66 16.77
N LEU A 15 6.71 18.10 17.08
CA LEU A 15 6.59 16.73 17.54
C LEU A 15 7.16 15.86 16.41
N ALA A 16 8.45 15.56 16.49
CA ALA A 16 9.00 14.39 15.86
C ALA A 16 8.20 13.24 16.49
N ALA A 17 7.21 12.73 15.76
CA ALA A 17 6.52 11.53 16.12
C ALA A 17 7.59 10.44 16.18
N CYS A 18 8.09 10.14 17.38
CA CYS A 18 8.70 8.87 17.65
C CYS A 18 7.59 7.86 17.41
N VAL A 19 7.57 7.26 16.21
CA VAL A 19 6.72 6.11 15.90
C VAL A 19 7.23 4.96 16.76
N THR A 20 6.81 4.95 18.01
CA THR A 20 6.82 3.74 18.82
C THR A 20 5.81 2.79 18.20
N ALA A 21 6.24 1.55 17.98
CA ALA A 21 5.38 0.47 17.54
C ALA A 21 4.08 0.44 18.39
N PRO A 22 2.88 0.52 17.77
CA PRO A 22 1.61 0.43 18.48
C PRO A 22 1.42 -0.95 19.11
N GLU A 23 0.43 -1.07 20.00
CA GLU A 23 0.14 -2.33 20.70
C GLU A 23 -0.31 -3.42 19.69
N PRO A 24 0.25 -4.65 19.74
CA PRO A 24 -0.13 -5.71 18.83
C PRO A 24 -1.64 -5.97 18.80
N CYS A 25 -2.16 -6.30 17.62
CA CYS A 25 -3.58 -6.61 17.40
C CYS A 25 -4.55 -5.46 17.69
N THR A 26 -4.07 -4.22 17.61
CA THR A 26 -4.89 -3.02 17.49
C THR A 26 -5.05 -2.62 16.03
N GLN A 27 -6.04 -1.78 15.72
CA GLN A 27 -6.17 -1.21 14.37
C GLN A 27 -4.91 -0.41 13.97
N GLU A 28 -4.35 0.37 14.90
CA GLU A 28 -3.13 1.15 14.68
C GLU A 28 -1.92 0.27 14.38
N TRP A 29 -1.87 -0.95 14.95
CA TRP A 29 -0.84 -1.95 14.64
C TRP A 29 -0.95 -2.54 13.24
N VAL A 30 -2.18 -2.81 12.79
CA VAL A 30 -2.44 -3.28 11.44
C VAL A 30 -2.03 -2.23 10.42
N GLU A 31 -2.43 -0.98 10.63
CA GLU A 31 -2.04 0.15 9.78
C GLU A 31 -0.52 0.29 9.75
N TYR A 32 0.14 0.32 10.92
CA TYR A 32 1.60 0.38 11.03
C TYR A 32 2.34 -0.75 10.29
N LYS A 33 1.85 -2.00 10.41
CA LYS A 33 2.46 -3.16 9.75
C LYS A 33 2.23 -3.13 8.24
N SER A 34 1.03 -2.81 7.81
CA SER A 34 0.66 -2.72 6.40
C SER A 34 1.45 -1.64 5.70
N ASP A 35 1.53 -0.45 6.29
CA ASP A 35 2.30 0.68 5.76
C ASP A 35 3.79 0.34 5.64
N ARG A 36 4.32 -0.44 6.59
CA ARG A 36 5.70 -0.91 6.51
C ARG A 36 5.92 -1.88 5.38
N ILE A 37 5.10 -2.92 5.25
CA ILE A 37 5.24 -3.96 4.22
C ILE A 37 5.07 -3.32 2.84
N LEU A 38 3.98 -2.55 2.66
CA LEU A 38 3.63 -1.93 1.39
C LEU A 38 4.59 -0.78 1.03
N GLY A 39 5.03 0.00 2.02
CA GLY A 39 6.02 1.06 1.84
C GLY A 39 7.41 0.54 1.48
N GLU A 40 7.84 -0.60 2.06
CA GLU A 40 9.09 -1.27 1.68
C GLU A 40 9.01 -1.76 0.23
N PHE A 41 7.92 -2.42 -0.14
CA PHE A 41 7.65 -2.84 -1.52
C PHE A 41 7.65 -1.67 -2.52
N ALA A 42 6.98 -0.56 -2.19
CA ALA A 42 6.99 0.63 -3.03
C ALA A 42 8.38 1.26 -3.16
N SER A 43 9.15 1.29 -2.07
CA SER A 43 10.51 1.82 -2.08
C SER A 43 11.43 1.00 -3.00
N GLU A 44 11.35 -0.33 -2.93
CA GLU A 44 12.13 -1.23 -3.80
C GLU A 44 11.74 -1.09 -5.28
N ASN A 45 10.47 -0.83 -5.55
CA ASN A 45 9.92 -0.74 -6.91
C ASN A 45 9.74 0.70 -7.42
N ARG A 46 10.24 1.70 -6.69
CA ARG A 46 10.03 3.13 -6.96
C ARG A 46 10.42 3.55 -8.37
N GLY A 47 11.48 2.96 -8.92
CA GLY A 47 11.93 3.22 -10.29
C GLY A 47 10.89 2.82 -11.33
N LEU A 48 10.35 1.60 -11.21
CA LEU A 48 9.32 1.07 -12.10
C LEU A 48 8.01 1.86 -11.94
N ILE A 49 7.57 2.12 -10.71
CA ILE A 49 6.35 2.90 -10.42
C ILE A 49 6.42 4.29 -11.06
N ASN A 50 7.54 5.00 -10.88
CA ASN A 50 7.72 6.32 -11.48
C ASN A 50 7.79 6.29 -13.01
N ASP A 51 8.39 5.25 -13.59
CA ASP A 51 8.40 5.06 -15.04
C ASP A 51 7.00 4.81 -15.58
N LEU A 52 6.18 4.01 -14.89
CA LEU A 52 4.79 3.75 -15.25
C LEU A 52 3.92 5.01 -15.14
N ARG A 53 4.04 5.77 -14.04
CA ARG A 53 3.38 7.08 -13.88
C ARG A 53 3.78 8.08 -14.96
N ARG A 54 4.98 7.99 -15.51
CA ARG A 54 5.45 8.85 -16.61
C ARG A 54 4.94 8.38 -17.97
N MET A 55 4.68 7.08 -18.14
CA MET A 55 4.19 6.50 -19.39
C MET A 55 2.69 6.75 -19.61
N THR A 56 1.93 6.88 -18.53
CA THR A 56 0.54 7.35 -18.57
C THR A 56 0.55 8.87 -18.68
N ASP A 57 -0.14 9.42 -19.69
CA ASP A 57 -0.36 10.86 -19.77
C ASP A 57 -1.45 11.30 -18.77
N ASN A 58 -1.75 12.61 -18.72
CA ASN A 58 -2.78 13.14 -17.83
C ASN A 58 -4.21 12.65 -18.17
N GLU A 59 -4.40 11.90 -19.27
CA GLU A 59 -5.68 11.35 -19.71
C GLU A 59 -5.71 9.81 -19.64
N GLY A 60 -4.64 9.17 -19.16
CA GLY A 60 -4.57 7.72 -18.97
C GLY A 60 -4.37 6.91 -20.26
N GLU A 61 -4.09 7.55 -21.40
CA GLU A 61 -3.92 6.83 -22.68
C GLU A 61 -2.45 6.46 -22.97
N LEU A 62 -2.22 5.22 -23.40
CA LEU A 62 -0.91 4.73 -23.85
C LEU A 62 -0.74 5.01 -25.35
N ASN A 63 0.12 5.96 -25.70
CA ASN A 63 0.54 6.15 -27.10
C ASN A 63 1.48 5.01 -27.57
N THR A 64 1.66 4.83 -28.88
CA THR A 64 2.47 3.74 -29.46
C THR A 64 3.89 3.67 -28.88
N PHE A 65 4.51 4.80 -28.58
CA PHE A 65 5.84 4.84 -27.98
C PHE A 65 5.84 4.41 -26.51
N ALA A 66 4.84 4.83 -25.73
CA ALA A 66 4.61 4.36 -24.37
C ALA A 66 4.34 2.84 -24.35
N THR A 67 3.55 2.31 -25.29
CA THR A 67 3.29 0.87 -25.43
C THR A 67 4.56 0.08 -25.74
N MET A 68 5.39 0.55 -26.70
CA MET A 68 6.67 -0.09 -26.99
C MET A 68 7.62 -0.08 -25.78
N ARG A 69 7.65 1.03 -25.03
CA ARG A 69 8.45 1.14 -23.81
C ARG A 69 7.94 0.21 -22.71
N LEU A 70 6.63 0.06 -22.56
CA LEU A 70 6.03 -0.88 -21.63
C LEU A 70 6.39 -2.33 -21.99
N MET A 71 6.28 -2.69 -23.27
CA MET A 71 6.68 -4.02 -23.76
C MET A 71 8.15 -4.35 -23.48
N SER A 72 9.04 -3.35 -23.57
CA SER A 72 10.46 -3.54 -23.23
C SER A 72 10.75 -3.77 -21.74
N ARG A 73 9.74 -3.56 -20.87
CA ARG A 73 9.82 -3.71 -19.41
C ARG A 73 8.95 -4.87 -18.90
N THR A 74 8.56 -5.78 -19.80
CA THR A 74 7.70 -6.92 -19.45
C THR A 74 8.30 -7.76 -18.32
N ASP A 75 9.61 -8.02 -18.34
CA ASP A 75 10.28 -8.79 -17.29
C ASP A 75 10.24 -8.08 -15.93
N ASP A 76 10.45 -6.76 -15.90
CA ASP A 76 10.35 -5.96 -14.68
C ASP A 76 8.92 -5.95 -14.13
N LEU A 77 7.92 -5.89 -15.02
CA LEU A 77 6.51 -5.96 -14.64
C LEU A 77 6.11 -7.34 -14.10
N GLN A 78 6.64 -8.41 -14.70
CA GLN A 78 6.44 -9.77 -14.20
C GLN A 78 7.08 -9.94 -12.83
N ASN A 79 8.33 -9.51 -12.66
CA ASN A 79 9.02 -9.57 -11.37
C ASN A 79 8.30 -8.74 -10.29
N PHE A 80 7.76 -7.58 -10.65
CA PHE A 80 6.91 -6.78 -9.76
C PHE A 80 5.66 -7.55 -9.32
N ALA A 81 4.93 -8.13 -10.28
CA ALA A 81 3.72 -8.90 -10.01
C ALA A 81 4.00 -10.16 -9.17
N ASP A 82 5.10 -10.86 -9.46
CA ASP A 82 5.53 -12.05 -8.74
C ASP A 82 5.96 -11.70 -7.31
N SER A 83 6.71 -10.61 -7.12
CA SER A 83 7.09 -10.13 -5.79
C SER A 83 5.85 -9.72 -4.97
N PHE A 84 4.91 -9.01 -5.58
CA PHE A 84 3.67 -8.66 -4.93
C PHE A 84 2.89 -9.91 -4.49
N GLN A 85 2.69 -10.88 -5.38
CA GLN A 85 1.91 -12.08 -5.09
C GLN A 85 2.60 -13.04 -4.10
N ASN A 86 3.92 -13.17 -4.16
CA ASN A 86 4.65 -14.18 -3.39
C ASN A 86 5.28 -13.64 -2.10
N VAL A 87 5.37 -12.32 -1.93
CA VAL A 87 5.98 -11.68 -0.75
C VAL A 87 4.98 -10.80 -0.03
N VAL A 88 4.46 -9.76 -0.72
CA VAL A 88 3.59 -8.76 -0.09
C VAL A 88 2.28 -9.37 0.39
N ILE A 89 1.60 -10.14 -0.46
CA ILE A 89 0.31 -10.74 -0.10
C ILE A 89 0.45 -11.67 1.12
N PRO A 90 1.36 -12.67 1.13
CA PRO A 90 1.51 -13.55 2.29
C PRO A 90 1.95 -12.83 3.57
N GLU A 91 2.86 -11.85 3.48
CA GLU A 91 3.31 -11.11 4.66
C GLU A 91 2.22 -10.23 5.26
N LEU A 92 1.43 -9.58 4.40
CA LEU A 92 0.29 -8.77 4.83
C LEU A 92 -0.78 -9.65 5.48
N GLU A 93 -1.06 -10.82 4.91
CA GLU A 93 -1.98 -11.80 5.49
C GLU A 93 -1.49 -12.33 6.85
N LEU A 94 -0.21 -12.73 6.95
CA LEU A 94 0.38 -13.16 8.22
C LEU A 94 0.20 -12.11 9.32
N ALA A 95 0.45 -10.83 8.99
CA ALA A 95 0.29 -9.74 9.94
C ALA A 95 -1.17 -9.53 10.40
N LEU A 96 -2.14 -9.88 9.56
CA LEU A 96 -3.58 -9.70 9.84
C LEU A 96 -4.21 -10.93 10.51
N VAL A 97 -3.83 -12.14 10.08
CA VAL A 97 -4.33 -13.41 10.62
C VAL A 97 -3.85 -13.63 12.05
N GLU A 98 -2.60 -13.24 12.38
CA GLU A 98 -2.07 -13.29 13.74
C GLU A 98 -2.98 -12.60 14.78
N CYS A 99 -3.78 -11.64 14.32
CA CYS A 99 -4.69 -10.84 15.14
C CYS A 99 -6.18 -11.07 14.82
N GLY A 100 -6.52 -11.96 13.89
CA GLY A 100 -7.90 -12.22 13.47
C GLY A 100 -8.56 -11.06 12.71
N GLN A 101 -7.78 -10.22 12.02
CA GLN A 101 -8.21 -8.99 11.36
C GLN A 101 -8.14 -9.08 9.82
N SER A 102 -8.51 -10.22 9.25
CA SER A 102 -8.48 -10.46 7.79
C SER A 102 -9.31 -9.45 6.99
N ASP A 103 -10.33 -8.86 7.61
CA ASP A 103 -11.19 -7.82 7.06
C ASP A 103 -10.46 -6.49 6.79
N GLN A 104 -9.31 -6.27 7.44
CA GLN A 104 -8.53 -5.02 7.30
C GLN A 104 -7.56 -5.02 6.12
N PHE A 105 -7.40 -6.13 5.41
CA PHE A 105 -6.50 -6.22 4.26
C PHE A 105 -6.92 -5.29 3.11
N ALA A 106 -8.20 -5.29 2.70
CA ALA A 106 -8.69 -4.42 1.63
C ALA A 106 -8.53 -2.92 1.98
N PRO A 107 -8.94 -2.45 3.17
CA PRO A 107 -8.66 -1.08 3.61
C PRO A 107 -7.17 -0.71 3.58
N ALA A 108 -6.29 -1.59 4.06
CA ALA A 108 -4.86 -1.35 4.06
C ALA A 108 -4.27 -1.23 2.64
N LEU A 109 -4.61 -2.16 1.75
CA LEU A 109 -4.12 -2.15 0.38
C LEU A 109 -4.66 -0.96 -0.42
N THR A 110 -5.93 -0.60 -0.24
CA THR A 110 -6.53 0.57 -0.90
C THR A 110 -5.97 1.89 -0.36
N GLY A 111 -5.66 1.97 0.94
CA GLY A 111 -4.93 3.10 1.55
C GLY A 111 -3.56 3.29 0.92
N PHE A 112 -2.78 2.21 0.82
CA PHE A 112 -1.48 2.24 0.14
C PHE A 112 -1.55 2.70 -1.31
N LEU A 113 -2.50 2.17 -2.10
CA LEU A 113 -2.64 2.57 -3.50
C LEU A 113 -2.95 4.07 -3.63
N ARG A 114 -3.76 4.62 -2.71
CA ARG A 114 -4.03 6.06 -2.64
C ARG A 114 -2.76 6.87 -2.37
N ASP A 115 -1.94 6.43 -1.42
CA ASP A 115 -0.68 7.11 -1.07
C ASP A 115 0.35 7.01 -2.21
N GLU A 116 0.31 5.93 -2.98
CA GLU A 116 1.01 5.77 -4.25
C GLU A 116 0.31 6.49 -5.42
N GLY A 117 -0.59 7.43 -5.15
CA GLY A 117 -1.13 8.34 -6.15
C GLY A 117 -2.06 7.69 -7.17
N VAL A 118 -2.62 6.51 -6.86
CA VAL A 118 -3.76 5.97 -7.61
C VAL A 118 -4.97 6.86 -7.32
N ASP A 119 -5.66 7.29 -8.37
CA ASP A 119 -6.82 8.17 -8.26
C ASP A 119 -8.02 7.45 -7.62
N GLU A 120 -8.87 8.22 -6.94
CA GLU A 120 -10.00 7.66 -6.19
C GLU A 120 -11.03 6.97 -7.09
N GLU A 121 -11.13 7.37 -8.36
CA GLU A 121 -11.99 6.70 -9.34
C GLU A 121 -11.47 5.30 -9.66
N ALA A 122 -10.18 5.15 -9.95
CA ALA A 122 -9.53 3.86 -10.13
C ALA A 122 -9.62 2.99 -8.85
N LEU A 123 -9.47 3.58 -7.66
CA LEU A 123 -9.63 2.85 -6.40
C LEU A 123 -11.05 2.27 -6.22
N GLN A 124 -12.09 2.97 -6.66
CA GLN A 124 -13.48 2.46 -6.63
C GLN A 124 -13.67 1.23 -7.52
N TRP A 125 -12.92 1.11 -8.61
CA TRP A 125 -12.93 -0.07 -9.48
C TRP A 125 -12.12 -1.23 -8.90
N VAL A 126 -11.00 -0.94 -8.24
CA VAL A 126 -10.06 -1.96 -7.74
C VAL A 126 -10.51 -2.55 -6.40
N ALA A 127 -11.12 -1.76 -5.51
CA ALA A 127 -11.51 -2.22 -4.17
C ALA A 127 -12.45 -3.46 -4.18
N PRO A 128 -13.48 -3.56 -5.05
CA PRO A 128 -14.30 -4.77 -5.14
C PRO A 128 -13.52 -6.01 -5.58
N ILE A 129 -12.53 -5.85 -6.47
CA ILE A 129 -11.68 -6.96 -6.95
C ILE A 129 -10.80 -7.47 -5.80
N ILE A 130 -10.22 -6.55 -5.03
CA ILE A 130 -9.43 -6.89 -3.84
C ILE A 130 -10.30 -7.68 -2.83
N GLY A 131 -11.53 -7.22 -2.56
CA GLY A 131 -12.47 -7.92 -1.68
C GLY A 131 -12.81 -9.33 -2.17
N LEU A 132 -13.01 -9.51 -3.48
CA LEU A 132 -13.24 -10.84 -4.08
C LEU A 132 -12.02 -11.75 -3.96
N MET A 133 -10.81 -11.20 -4.16
CA MET A 133 -9.58 -11.97 -4.02
C MET A 133 -9.36 -12.49 -2.58
N GLN A 134 -9.73 -11.70 -1.57
CA GLN A 134 -9.72 -12.16 -0.18
C GLN A 134 -10.71 -13.30 0.03
N GLN A 135 -11.95 -13.11 -0.43
CA GLN A 135 -13.02 -14.10 -0.23
C GLN A 135 -12.71 -15.45 -0.87
N MET A 136 -12.22 -15.46 -2.12
CA MET A 136 -11.80 -16.70 -2.78
C MET A 136 -10.67 -17.43 -2.05
N ARG A 137 -9.80 -16.69 -1.36
CA ARG A 137 -8.65 -17.25 -0.66
C ARG A 137 -9.03 -17.73 0.75
N GLU A 138 -9.93 -17.03 1.43
CA GLU A 138 -10.55 -17.50 2.68
C GLU A 138 -11.32 -18.81 2.47
N ASP A 139 -12.02 -18.95 1.34
CA ASP A 139 -12.71 -20.18 0.95
C ASP A 139 -11.74 -21.36 0.72
N ASP A 140 -10.54 -21.08 0.18
CA ASP A 140 -9.48 -22.08 -0.05
C ASP A 140 -8.79 -22.51 1.26
N VAL A 141 -8.64 -21.59 2.22
CA VAL A 141 -8.11 -21.87 3.56
C VAL A 141 -9.15 -22.58 4.46
N GLY A 142 -10.44 -22.27 4.28
CA GLY A 142 -11.55 -22.86 5.04
C GLY A 142 -11.98 -24.27 4.57
N ASN A 143 -11.57 -24.69 3.37
CA ASN A 143 -11.84 -26.01 2.84
C ASN A 143 -10.57 -26.60 2.21
N PRO A 144 -9.69 -27.26 3.00
CA PRO A 144 -8.50 -27.88 2.44
C PRO A 144 -8.91 -28.87 1.35
N PRO A 145 -8.13 -29.01 0.26
CA PRO A 145 -8.42 -29.99 -0.77
C PRO A 145 -8.58 -31.35 -0.10
N ARG A 146 -9.79 -31.93 -0.19
CA ARG A 146 -9.97 -33.34 0.11
C ARG A 146 -9.10 -34.08 -0.89
N ALA A 147 -7.92 -34.51 -0.44
CA ALA A 147 -7.07 -35.44 -1.15
C ALA A 147 -7.96 -36.60 -1.63
N MET A 148 -8.07 -36.74 -2.95
CA MET A 148 -8.46 -37.99 -3.58
C MET A 148 -7.20 -38.81 -3.84
#